data_AF-A0A9D9HS53-F1
#
_entry.id   AF-A0A9D9HS53-F1
#
_cell.length_a   1.000
_cell.length_b   1.000
_cell.length_c   1.000
_cell.angle_alpha   90.00
_cell.angle_beta   90.00
_cell.angle_gamma   90.00
#
_symmetry.space_group_name_H-M   'P 1'
#
loop_
_entity.id
_entity.type
_entity.pdbx_description
1 polymer ?
#
loop_
_entity_poly.entity_id
_entity_poly.type
_entity_poly.pdbx_seq_one_letter_code
_entity_poly.pdbx_strand_id
1 'polypeptide(L)'
;MLLNWIKRVLGIVKALSNENDGDKISLSESLDKEHSLRELDTRKKIAQEEKEKIRLSSTSWYKIITHKRIKRDSNNVFQTYRFSKVLTLKELKDERLKEEAHKLKALEDSVRVLLTDIDILIKQRNAEDAKRKLNTALEKIVKIKDSSIRQKLQYLQISLDKLLTELEQEELARLAEERRHREEEIKRQKEAEERTKKEKERKECEERERREIEAKRLADEARRKEDAERQERQRLEALSSDLKDDWQAIIDVLNENGIRYLYHFTDRSNIPLIKRHGGLLSWSYCDKHGIRIPRPGGGQLSRQLDVSRNLQDYVRISFTREHPMKYIAKNDGRIIDPVNLVIDIRAACIASALYSNKNATIKREPVNIGSTIDDLKQIHFRSVKATSHFDLDDDERSYFQAEIMIKTFLPQKYIVNLDKF
;
A
#
# COMPACT_ATOMS: atom_id res chain seq x y z
N MET A 1 -2.87 -29.08 20.22
CA MET A 1 -3.72 -29.21 19.01
C MET A 1 -4.58 -30.48 18.98
N LEU A 2 -4.22 -31.61 19.62
CA LEU A 2 -5.10 -32.82 19.63
C LEU A 2 -6.51 -32.59 20.22
N LEU A 3 -6.67 -31.75 21.25
CA LEU A 3 -7.96 -31.53 21.91
C LEU A 3 -9.05 -30.86 21.05
N ASN A 4 -8.69 -30.14 19.98
CA ASN A 4 -9.68 -29.48 19.10
C ASN A 4 -10.24 -30.44 18.04
N TRP A 5 -9.52 -31.50 17.70
CA TRP A 5 -10.00 -32.51 16.75
C TRP A 5 -11.11 -33.37 17.38
N ILE A 6 -10.91 -33.81 18.63
CA ILE A 6 -11.88 -34.63 19.38
C ILE A 6 -13.21 -33.88 19.59
N LYS A 7 -13.18 -32.57 19.89
CA LYS A 7 -14.40 -31.74 20.05
C LYS A 7 -15.22 -31.62 18.75
N ARG A 8 -14.59 -31.78 17.59
CA ARG A 8 -15.25 -31.67 16.27
C ARG A 8 -15.93 -32.98 15.83
N VAL A 9 -15.48 -34.12 16.34
CA VAL A 9 -16.09 -35.45 16.11
C VAL A 9 -17.32 -35.68 16.99
N LEU A 10 -17.38 -35.06 18.18
CA LEU A 10 -18.44 -35.25 19.18
C LEU A 10 -19.63 -34.27 19.08
N GLY A 11 -19.74 -33.50 17.99
CA GLY A 11 -20.98 -32.74 17.69
C GLY A 11 -21.30 -31.54 18.60
N ILE A 12 -20.34 -31.03 19.38
CA ILE A 12 -20.53 -29.87 20.27
C ILE A 12 -19.71 -28.69 19.76
N VAL A 13 -20.28 -27.93 18.81
CA VAL A 13 -20.36 -26.45 18.76
C VAL A 13 -21.01 -26.06 17.44
N LYS A 14 -21.97 -25.14 17.52
CA LYS A 14 -22.83 -24.67 16.44
C LYS A 14 -22.48 -23.21 16.14
N ALA A 15 -22.29 -22.88 14.86
CA ALA A 15 -22.35 -21.51 14.35
C ALA A 15 -23.15 -21.60 13.03
N LEU A 16 -24.36 -21.04 12.91
CA LEU A 16 -24.63 -19.59 12.84
C LEU A 16 -23.73 -18.94 11.78
N SER A 17 -24.16 -18.41 10.64
CA SER A 17 -25.46 -18.22 9.95
C SER A 17 -25.30 -16.87 9.22
N ASN A 18 -25.57 -16.86 7.92
CA ASN A 18 -26.38 -15.89 7.17
C ASN A 18 -26.04 -16.15 5.67
N GLU A 19 -27.00 -16.53 4.81
CA GLU A 19 -28.03 -15.65 4.21
C GLU A 19 -27.40 -14.51 3.39
N ASN A 20 -27.79 -14.15 2.16
CA ASN A 20 -28.79 -14.63 1.17
C ASN A 20 -28.44 -13.96 -0.20
N ASP A 21 -28.91 -14.32 -1.40
CA ASP A 21 -29.59 -15.51 -1.99
C ASP A 21 -29.62 -15.31 -3.55
N GLY A 22 -30.03 -16.32 -4.34
CA GLY A 22 -30.58 -16.12 -5.71
C GLY A 22 -29.79 -16.68 -6.91
N ASP A 23 -30.35 -17.74 -7.53
CA ASP A 23 -30.48 -18.05 -8.99
C ASP A 23 -29.38 -17.64 -10.01
N LYS A 24 -28.95 -18.44 -11.01
CA LYS A 24 -29.42 -19.75 -11.54
C LYS A 24 -28.40 -20.33 -12.57
N ILE A 25 -28.25 -21.66 -12.64
CA ILE A 25 -28.00 -22.52 -13.85
C ILE A 25 -26.71 -22.21 -14.69
N SER A 26 -25.76 -23.11 -14.98
CA SER A 26 -25.92 -24.49 -15.52
C SER A 26 -24.68 -25.42 -15.39
N LEU A 27 -24.97 -26.74 -15.25
CA LEU A 27 -24.29 -27.90 -15.86
C LEU A 27 -22.75 -28.08 -15.81
N SER A 28 -22.31 -29.07 -15.02
CA SER A 28 -21.22 -30.01 -15.39
C SER A 28 -21.29 -31.38 -14.68
N GLU A 29 -22.48 -31.90 -14.40
CA GLU A 29 -22.69 -33.15 -13.61
C GLU A 29 -22.73 -34.45 -14.45
N SER A 30 -22.24 -34.42 -15.69
CA SER A 30 -22.30 -35.53 -16.66
C SER A 30 -20.99 -36.33 -16.80
N LEU A 31 -19.83 -35.74 -16.45
CA LEU A 31 -18.51 -36.34 -16.70
C LEU A 31 -18.14 -37.48 -15.73
N ASP A 32 -18.50 -37.39 -14.45
CA ASP A 32 -18.14 -38.42 -13.44
C ASP A 32 -19.01 -39.70 -13.53
N LYS A 33 -20.23 -39.59 -14.07
CA LYS A 33 -21.12 -40.75 -14.29
C LYS A 33 -20.62 -41.62 -15.45
N GLU A 34 -20.11 -41.02 -16.53
CA GLU A 34 -19.50 -41.79 -17.63
C GLU A 34 -18.23 -42.53 -17.20
N HIS A 35 -17.35 -41.90 -16.41
CA HIS A 35 -16.14 -42.57 -15.92
C HIS A 35 -16.49 -43.77 -15.04
N SER A 36 -17.44 -43.61 -14.12
CA SER A 36 -17.94 -44.66 -13.24
C SER A 36 -18.61 -45.82 -14.00
N LEU A 37 -19.38 -45.52 -15.06
CA LEU A 37 -19.99 -46.54 -15.93
C LEU A 37 -18.94 -47.31 -16.73
N ARG A 38 -17.94 -46.63 -17.30
CA ARG A 38 -16.83 -47.28 -18.03
C ARG A 38 -16.02 -48.21 -17.12
N GLU A 39 -15.80 -47.84 -15.85
CA GLU A 39 -15.11 -48.69 -14.88
C GLU A 39 -15.94 -49.93 -14.46
N LEU A 40 -17.27 -49.80 -14.39
CA LEU A 40 -18.14 -50.96 -14.15
C LEU A 40 -18.17 -51.91 -15.35
N ASP A 41 -18.18 -51.41 -16.58
CA ASP A 41 -18.14 -52.25 -17.78
C ASP A 41 -16.79 -52.95 -17.97
N THR A 42 -15.65 -52.32 -17.63
CA THR A 42 -14.34 -53.02 -17.67
C THR A 42 -14.28 -54.13 -16.63
N ARG A 43 -14.74 -53.88 -15.38
CA ARG A 43 -14.83 -54.92 -14.34
C ARG A 43 -15.74 -56.08 -14.75
N LYS A 44 -16.88 -55.80 -15.39
CA LYS A 44 -17.80 -56.80 -15.94
C LYS A 44 -17.15 -57.64 -17.04
N LYS A 45 -16.36 -57.02 -17.91
CA LYS A 45 -15.62 -57.70 -18.99
C LYS A 45 -14.54 -58.65 -18.44
N ILE A 46 -13.77 -58.19 -17.45
CA ILE A 46 -12.75 -59.01 -16.76
C ILE A 46 -13.39 -60.24 -16.10
N ALA A 47 -14.47 -60.06 -15.34
CA ALA A 47 -15.18 -61.17 -14.70
C ALA A 47 -15.76 -62.19 -15.72
N GLN A 48 -16.12 -61.72 -16.92
CA GLN A 48 -16.63 -62.57 -17.99
C GLN A 48 -15.49 -63.34 -18.71
N GLU A 49 -14.31 -62.74 -18.88
CA GLU A 49 -13.10 -63.42 -19.35
C GLU A 49 -12.58 -64.46 -18.34
N GLU A 50 -12.62 -64.18 -17.04
CA GLU A 50 -12.31 -65.16 -16.00
C GLU A 50 -13.29 -66.33 -16.00
N LYS A 51 -14.59 -66.05 -16.14
CA LYS A 51 -15.62 -67.09 -16.27
C LYS A 51 -15.42 -67.99 -17.48
N GLU A 52 -15.03 -67.45 -18.63
CA GLU A 52 -14.72 -68.25 -19.82
C GLU A 52 -13.38 -69.00 -19.69
N LYS A 53 -12.35 -68.42 -19.05
CA LYS A 53 -11.13 -69.17 -18.66
C LYS A 53 -11.43 -70.36 -17.74
N ILE A 54 -12.35 -70.21 -16.79
CA ILE A 54 -12.81 -71.30 -15.92
C ILE A 54 -13.62 -72.36 -16.71
N ARG A 55 -14.35 -71.97 -17.77
CA ARG A 55 -15.03 -72.93 -18.66
C ARG A 55 -14.08 -73.65 -19.62
N LEU A 56 -12.98 -73.02 -20.01
CA LEU A 56 -11.96 -73.58 -20.89
C LEU A 56 -10.93 -74.46 -20.16
N SER A 57 -10.89 -74.46 -18.82
CA SER A 57 -10.14 -75.47 -18.07
C SER A 57 -10.90 -76.81 -18.09
N SER A 58 -10.45 -77.70 -18.97
CA SER A 58 -11.05 -79.01 -19.21
C SER A 58 -11.23 -79.81 -17.92
N THR A 59 -12.49 -80.00 -17.51
CA THR A 59 -12.93 -80.82 -16.36
C THR A 59 -12.83 -82.32 -16.65
N SER A 60 -11.68 -82.75 -17.17
CA SER A 60 -11.38 -84.14 -17.57
C SER A 60 -10.58 -84.91 -16.52
N TRP A 61 -10.81 -84.67 -15.23
CA TRP A 61 -10.18 -85.44 -14.14
C TRP A 61 -10.80 -86.84 -13.92
N TYR A 62 -11.97 -87.14 -14.50
CA TYR A 62 -12.67 -88.42 -14.34
C TYR A 62 -13.00 -89.12 -15.68
N LYS A 63 -11.99 -89.35 -16.53
CA LYS A 63 -12.09 -90.32 -17.62
C LYS A 63 -11.58 -91.70 -17.16
N ILE A 64 -12.45 -92.45 -16.48
CA ILE A 64 -12.18 -93.85 -16.11
C ILE A 64 -12.13 -94.68 -17.40
N ILE A 65 -10.96 -95.26 -17.70
CA ILE A 65 -10.78 -96.15 -18.86
C ILE A 65 -11.41 -97.50 -18.54
N THR A 66 -12.67 -97.67 -18.91
CA THR A 66 -13.35 -98.97 -18.86
C THR A 66 -12.85 -99.86 -19.99
N HIS A 67 -12.04 -100.87 -19.67
CA HIS A 67 -11.61 -101.85 -20.65
C HIS A 67 -12.83 -102.65 -21.18
N LYS A 68 -13.16 -102.47 -22.46
CA LYS A 68 -14.17 -103.29 -23.13
C LYS A 68 -13.68 -104.74 -23.21
N ARG A 69 -14.55 -105.69 -22.83
CA ARG A 69 -14.34 -107.13 -23.02
C ARG A 69 -13.93 -107.43 -24.46
N ILE A 70 -12.78 -108.06 -24.64
CA ILE A 70 -12.33 -108.61 -25.91
C ILE A 70 -13.27 -109.77 -26.28
N LYS A 71 -13.98 -109.66 -27.41
CA LYS A 71 -14.63 -110.82 -28.02
C LYS A 71 -13.55 -111.72 -28.60
N ARG A 72 -13.64 -113.03 -28.32
CA ARG A 72 -12.88 -114.04 -29.07
C ARG A 72 -13.65 -114.32 -30.36
N ASP A 73 -13.03 -114.07 -31.50
CA ASP A 73 -13.37 -114.73 -32.75
C ASP A 73 -12.15 -115.54 -33.20
N SER A 74 -12.41 -116.79 -33.57
CA SER A 74 -11.41 -117.74 -34.04
C SER A 74 -11.27 -117.67 -35.55
N ASN A 75 -10.05 -117.53 -36.07
CA ASN A 75 -9.58 -118.37 -37.17
C ASN A 75 -8.05 -118.30 -37.33
N ASN A 76 -7.44 -119.45 -37.61
CA ASN A 76 -5.99 -119.66 -37.57
C ASN A 76 -5.29 -119.18 -38.85
N VAL A 77 -4.33 -118.27 -38.73
CA VAL A 77 -3.10 -118.26 -39.54
C VAL A 77 -1.94 -117.87 -38.63
N PHE A 78 -0.96 -118.76 -38.43
CA PHE A 78 0.21 -118.51 -37.60
C PHE A 78 1.19 -117.57 -38.32
N GLN A 79 1.29 -116.31 -37.89
CA GLN A 79 2.40 -115.43 -38.29
C GLN A 79 3.58 -115.60 -37.32
N THR A 80 4.79 -115.73 -37.87
CA THR A 80 6.01 -115.94 -37.07
C THR A 80 6.41 -114.67 -36.31
N TYR A 81 6.32 -114.72 -34.99
CA TYR A 81 6.76 -113.64 -34.10
C TYR A 81 8.29 -113.49 -34.16
N ARG A 82 8.79 -112.51 -34.91
CA ARG A 82 10.19 -112.08 -34.82
C ARG A 82 10.39 -111.39 -33.47
N PHE A 83 11.20 -111.99 -32.60
CA PHE A 83 11.68 -111.33 -31.39
C PHE A 83 12.33 -109.98 -31.77
N SER A 84 11.79 -108.89 -31.25
CA SER A 84 12.46 -107.59 -31.27
C SER A 84 13.81 -107.69 -30.55
N LYS A 85 14.86 -107.09 -31.12
CA LYS A 85 16.24 -107.14 -30.64
C LYS A 85 16.31 -106.92 -29.12
N VAL A 86 16.70 -107.95 -28.37
CA VAL A 86 16.79 -107.90 -26.91
C VAL A 86 17.98 -107.01 -26.52
N LEU A 87 17.69 -105.84 -25.94
CA LEU A 87 18.70 -104.93 -25.42
C LEU A 87 19.39 -105.55 -24.19
N THR A 88 20.72 -105.52 -24.19
CA THR A 88 21.52 -106.03 -23.08
C THR A 88 21.67 -104.97 -21.97
N LEU A 89 21.83 -105.42 -20.72
CA LEU A 89 22.09 -104.53 -19.57
C LEU A 89 23.33 -103.63 -19.75
N LYS A 90 24.28 -104.05 -20.60
CA LYS A 90 25.46 -103.27 -20.96
C LYS A 90 25.09 -102.11 -21.89
N GLU A 91 24.30 -102.36 -22.93
CA GLU A 91 23.81 -101.31 -23.85
C GLU A 91 23.00 -100.24 -23.10
N LEU A 92 22.10 -100.65 -22.19
CA LEU A 92 21.31 -99.71 -21.36
C LEU A 92 22.16 -98.89 -20.38
N LYS A 93 23.29 -99.44 -19.89
CA LYS A 93 24.24 -98.70 -19.05
C LYS A 93 25.03 -97.69 -19.88
N ASP A 94 25.52 -98.09 -21.05
CA ASP A 94 26.29 -97.23 -21.94
C ASP A 94 25.43 -96.10 -22.55
N GLU A 95 24.15 -96.36 -22.80
CA GLU A 95 23.15 -95.37 -23.21
C GLU A 95 22.87 -94.35 -22.08
N ARG A 96 22.67 -94.81 -20.84
CA ARG A 96 22.55 -93.92 -19.66
C ARG A 96 23.77 -93.03 -19.48
N LEU A 97 24.98 -93.59 -19.58
CA LEU A 97 26.23 -92.83 -19.46
C LEU A 97 26.38 -91.79 -20.59
N LYS A 98 25.94 -92.09 -21.81
CA LYS A 98 25.89 -91.13 -22.93
C LYS A 98 24.87 -90.02 -22.66
N GLU A 99 23.68 -90.35 -22.16
CA GLU A 99 22.68 -89.34 -21.78
C GLU A 99 23.19 -88.42 -20.66
N GLU A 100 23.82 -88.98 -19.62
CA GLU A 100 24.38 -88.21 -18.51
C GLU A 100 25.51 -87.30 -18.99
N ALA A 101 26.42 -87.79 -19.83
CA ALA A 101 27.47 -86.98 -20.46
C ALA A 101 26.90 -85.88 -21.36
N HIS A 102 25.84 -86.16 -22.13
CA HIS A 102 25.16 -85.17 -22.97
C HIS A 102 24.46 -84.09 -22.12
N LYS A 103 23.79 -84.48 -21.03
CA LYS A 103 23.14 -83.57 -20.07
C LYS A 103 24.16 -82.68 -19.35
N LEU A 104 25.32 -83.21 -18.98
CA LEU A 104 26.43 -82.43 -18.42
C LEU A 104 27.00 -81.45 -19.44
N LYS A 105 27.28 -81.89 -20.67
CA LYS A 105 27.79 -81.00 -21.73
C LYS A 105 26.82 -79.87 -22.07
N ALA A 106 25.53 -80.16 -22.22
CA ALA A 106 24.51 -79.14 -22.45
C ALA A 106 24.38 -78.13 -21.29
N LEU A 107 24.65 -78.57 -20.05
CA LEU A 107 24.70 -77.68 -18.89
C LEU A 107 25.96 -76.79 -18.90
N GLU A 108 27.12 -77.35 -19.27
CA GLU A 108 28.38 -76.61 -19.42
C GLU A 108 28.28 -75.56 -20.54
N ASP A 109 27.71 -75.90 -21.70
CA ASP A 109 27.48 -74.96 -22.80
C ASP A 109 26.47 -73.86 -22.38
N SER A 110 25.40 -74.21 -21.66
CA SER A 110 24.45 -73.22 -21.11
C SER A 110 25.12 -72.25 -20.12
N VAL A 111 26.02 -72.72 -19.26
CA VAL A 111 26.77 -71.86 -18.34
C VAL A 111 27.82 -71.03 -19.08
N ARG A 112 28.48 -71.56 -20.12
CA ARG A 112 29.41 -70.78 -20.96
C ARG A 112 28.71 -69.60 -21.64
N VAL A 113 27.49 -69.79 -22.15
CA VAL A 113 26.66 -68.70 -22.72
C VAL A 113 26.26 -67.68 -21.64
N LEU A 114 25.87 -68.12 -20.44
CA LEU A 114 25.57 -67.19 -19.34
C LEU A 114 26.80 -66.38 -18.92
N LEU A 115 28.00 -66.97 -18.90
CA LEU A 115 29.25 -66.24 -18.59
C LEU A 115 29.63 -65.21 -19.66
N THR A 116 29.33 -65.46 -20.95
CA THR A 116 29.50 -64.43 -21.99
C THR A 116 28.47 -63.31 -21.87
N ASP A 117 27.23 -63.64 -21.54
CA ASP A 117 26.18 -62.63 -21.28
C ASP A 117 26.53 -61.72 -20.09
N ILE A 118 27.05 -62.28 -19.00
CA ILE A 118 27.48 -61.52 -17.82
C ILE A 118 28.64 -60.58 -18.16
N ASP A 119 29.65 -61.07 -18.91
CA ASP A 119 30.77 -60.25 -19.39
C ASP A 119 30.31 -59.08 -20.28
N ILE A 120 29.31 -59.30 -21.14
CA ILE A 120 28.70 -58.24 -21.97
C ILE A 120 27.95 -57.22 -21.10
N LEU A 121 27.15 -57.67 -20.12
CA LEU A 121 26.39 -56.77 -19.23
C LEU A 121 27.29 -55.93 -18.31
N ILE A 122 28.39 -56.51 -17.81
CA ILE A 122 29.42 -55.77 -17.05
C ILE A 122 30.06 -54.69 -17.93
N LYS A 123 30.41 -55.02 -19.18
CA LYS A 123 30.93 -54.03 -20.15
C LYS A 123 29.93 -52.93 -20.50
N GLN A 124 28.64 -53.23 -20.47
CA GLN A 124 27.55 -52.26 -20.64
C GLN A 124 27.21 -51.47 -19.36
N ARG A 125 27.97 -51.65 -18.27
CA ARG A 125 27.72 -51.12 -16.92
C ARG A 125 26.32 -51.45 -16.35
N ASN A 126 25.63 -52.46 -16.88
CA ASN A 126 24.32 -52.89 -16.38
C ASN A 126 24.51 -53.90 -15.22
N ALA A 127 24.83 -53.36 -14.05
CA ALA A 127 25.20 -54.16 -12.87
C ALA A 127 24.03 -55.01 -12.34
N GLU A 128 22.78 -54.53 -12.39
CA GLU A 128 21.61 -55.27 -11.90
C GLU A 128 21.30 -56.51 -12.76
N ASP A 129 21.31 -56.41 -14.08
CA ASP A 129 21.12 -57.59 -14.93
C ASP A 129 22.31 -58.55 -14.89
N ALA A 130 23.54 -58.02 -14.78
CA ALA A 130 24.73 -58.84 -14.55
C ALA A 130 24.61 -59.65 -13.25
N LYS A 131 24.18 -59.02 -12.15
CA LYS A 131 23.95 -59.65 -10.84
C LYS A 131 22.88 -60.74 -10.89
N ARG A 132 21.75 -60.48 -11.56
CA ARG A 132 20.68 -61.47 -11.79
C ARG A 132 21.17 -62.69 -12.58
N LYS A 133 21.92 -62.49 -13.66
CA LYS A 133 22.49 -63.59 -14.45
C LYS A 133 23.62 -64.32 -13.71
N LEU A 134 24.43 -63.62 -12.91
CA LEU A 134 25.50 -64.21 -12.09
C LEU A 134 24.94 -65.20 -11.06
N ASN A 135 23.87 -64.83 -10.35
CA ASN A 135 23.17 -65.74 -9.43
C ASN A 135 22.65 -66.99 -10.15
N THR A 136 22.05 -66.81 -11.34
CA THR A 136 21.58 -67.93 -12.17
C THR A 136 22.72 -68.86 -12.63
N ALA A 137 23.92 -68.31 -12.85
CA ALA A 137 25.12 -69.10 -13.19
C ALA A 137 25.69 -69.84 -11.96
N LEU A 138 25.70 -69.19 -10.78
CA LEU A 138 26.09 -69.79 -9.49
C LEU A 138 25.21 -70.99 -9.11
N GLU A 139 23.90 -70.93 -9.34
CA GLU A 139 22.99 -72.07 -9.10
C GLU A 139 23.32 -73.28 -10.00
N LYS A 140 23.69 -73.02 -11.27
CA LYS A 140 23.97 -74.07 -12.25
C LYS A 140 25.36 -74.70 -12.09
N ILE A 141 26.35 -73.98 -11.57
CA ILE A 141 27.74 -74.46 -11.49
C ILE A 141 27.96 -75.59 -10.48
N VAL A 142 27.03 -75.80 -9.55
CA VAL A 142 27.09 -76.85 -8.50
C VAL A 142 27.30 -78.25 -9.10
N LYS A 143 26.79 -78.51 -10.31
CA LYS A 143 26.89 -79.81 -11.00
C LYS A 143 28.11 -79.95 -11.93
N ILE A 144 28.88 -78.87 -12.14
CA ILE A 144 29.98 -78.79 -13.11
C ILE A 144 31.34 -78.91 -12.41
N LYS A 145 32.22 -79.78 -12.92
CA LYS A 145 33.58 -79.98 -12.38
C LYS A 145 34.68 -79.24 -13.16
N ASP A 146 34.34 -78.57 -14.26
CA ASP A 146 35.28 -77.77 -15.06
C ASP A 146 35.87 -76.59 -14.25
N SER A 147 37.20 -76.60 -14.11
CA SER A 147 37.96 -75.56 -13.40
C SER A 147 37.93 -74.20 -14.13
N SER A 148 37.93 -74.22 -15.47
CA SER A 148 37.98 -73.00 -16.29
C SER A 148 36.71 -72.16 -16.16
N ILE A 149 35.55 -72.82 -16.07
CA ILE A 149 34.24 -72.18 -15.87
C ILE A 149 34.18 -71.55 -14.47
N ARG A 150 34.71 -72.22 -13.44
CA ARG A 150 34.74 -71.72 -12.05
C ARG A 150 35.66 -70.50 -11.90
N GLN A 151 36.85 -70.53 -12.49
CA GLN A 151 37.77 -69.39 -12.50
C GLN A 151 37.17 -68.17 -13.22
N LYS A 152 36.52 -68.38 -14.38
CA LYS A 152 35.86 -67.30 -15.12
C LYS A 152 34.68 -66.70 -14.36
N LEU A 153 33.90 -67.53 -13.64
CA LEU A 153 32.82 -67.04 -12.77
C LEU A 153 33.37 -66.18 -11.62
N GLN A 154 34.44 -66.62 -10.95
CA GLN A 154 35.08 -65.87 -9.87
C GLN A 154 35.64 -64.52 -10.35
N TYR A 155 36.26 -64.49 -11.54
CA TYR A 155 36.72 -63.24 -12.16
C TYR A 155 35.56 -62.27 -12.45
N LEU A 156 34.46 -62.76 -13.03
CA LEU A 156 33.29 -61.92 -13.33
C LEU A 156 32.58 -61.43 -12.06
N GLN A 157 32.60 -62.21 -10.97
CA GLN A 157 32.11 -61.77 -9.66
C GLN A 157 32.94 -60.61 -9.11
N ILE A 158 34.27 -60.73 -9.07
CA ILE A 158 35.17 -59.64 -8.64
C ILE A 158 34.99 -58.41 -9.54
N SER A 159 34.83 -58.59 -10.85
CA SER A 159 34.61 -57.50 -11.80
C SER A 159 33.26 -56.81 -11.61
N LEU A 160 32.22 -57.54 -11.19
CA LEU A 160 30.90 -56.98 -10.89
C LEU A 160 30.91 -56.22 -9.57
N ASP A 161 31.54 -56.75 -8.53
CA ASP A 161 31.66 -56.08 -7.23
C ASP A 161 32.45 -54.77 -7.37
N LYS A 162 33.53 -54.76 -8.17
CA LYS A 162 34.27 -53.54 -8.54
C LYS A 162 33.37 -52.53 -9.26
N LEU A 163 32.61 -52.96 -10.28
CA LEU A 163 31.68 -52.09 -11.01
C LEU A 163 30.59 -51.50 -10.08
N LEU A 164 30.04 -52.28 -9.16
CA LEU A 164 29.06 -51.82 -8.18
C LEU A 164 29.63 -50.73 -7.28
N THR A 165 30.82 -50.96 -6.69
CA THR A 165 31.48 -49.95 -5.84
C THR A 165 31.88 -48.67 -6.60
N GLU A 166 32.22 -48.74 -7.89
CA GLU A 166 32.44 -47.57 -8.73
C GLU A 166 31.14 -46.76 -8.92
N LEU A 167 30.03 -47.43 -9.25
CA LEU A 167 28.73 -46.78 -9.45
C LEU A 167 28.18 -46.14 -8.16
N GLU A 168 28.33 -46.81 -7.01
CA GLU A 168 27.95 -46.25 -5.70
C GLU A 168 28.76 -44.98 -5.36
N GLN A 169 30.06 -44.97 -5.68
CA GLN A 169 30.91 -43.78 -5.50
C GLN A 169 30.52 -42.64 -6.45
N GLU A 170 30.21 -42.94 -7.72
CA GLU A 170 29.70 -41.96 -8.71
C GLU A 170 28.34 -41.36 -8.29
N GLU A 171 27.46 -42.12 -7.64
CA GLU A 171 26.20 -41.62 -7.09
C GLU A 171 26.38 -40.75 -5.85
N LEU A 172 27.21 -41.19 -4.89
CA LEU A 172 27.53 -40.40 -3.70
C LEU A 172 28.23 -39.08 -4.04
N ALA A 173 29.12 -39.08 -5.04
CA ALA A 173 29.77 -37.87 -5.53
C ALA A 173 28.75 -36.87 -6.12
N ARG A 174 27.87 -37.33 -7.04
CA ARG A 174 26.80 -36.49 -7.62
C ARG A 174 25.87 -35.92 -6.56
N LEU A 175 25.44 -36.73 -5.59
CA LEU A 175 24.59 -36.26 -4.48
C LEU A 175 25.30 -35.23 -3.57
N ALA A 176 26.62 -35.34 -3.39
CA ALA A 176 27.41 -34.37 -2.65
C ALA A 176 27.59 -33.05 -3.42
N GLU A 177 27.82 -33.10 -4.73
CA GLU A 177 27.90 -31.92 -5.61
C GLU A 177 26.55 -31.18 -5.69
N GLU A 178 25.44 -31.91 -5.86
CA GLU A 178 24.10 -31.30 -5.84
C GLU A 178 23.79 -30.61 -4.50
N ARG A 179 24.18 -31.22 -3.37
CA ARG A 179 23.99 -30.59 -2.05
C ARG A 179 24.80 -29.30 -1.93
N ARG A 180 26.07 -29.32 -2.33
CA ARG A 180 26.93 -28.12 -2.33
C ARG A 180 26.36 -27.01 -3.19
N HIS A 181 25.90 -27.33 -4.41
CA HIS A 181 25.27 -26.34 -5.28
C HIS A 181 24.00 -25.72 -4.66
N ARG A 182 23.13 -26.54 -4.06
CA ARG A 182 21.93 -26.03 -3.36
C ARG A 182 22.27 -25.18 -2.14
N GLU A 183 23.27 -25.57 -1.35
CA GLU A 183 23.75 -24.79 -0.19
C GLU A 183 24.37 -23.44 -0.61
N GLU A 184 25.18 -23.43 -1.68
CA GLU A 184 25.70 -22.19 -2.27
C GLU A 184 24.59 -21.30 -2.82
N GLU A 185 23.60 -21.86 -3.51
CA GLU A 185 22.49 -21.09 -4.06
C GLU A 185 21.63 -20.46 -2.95
N ILE A 186 21.28 -21.22 -1.91
CA ILE A 186 20.59 -20.72 -0.71
C ILE A 186 21.42 -19.61 -0.04
N LYS A 187 22.75 -19.76 0.04
CA LYS A 187 23.62 -18.72 0.60
C LYS A 187 23.61 -17.46 -0.26
N ARG A 188 23.74 -17.58 -1.59
CA ARG A 188 23.67 -16.44 -2.53
C ARG A 188 22.32 -15.74 -2.47
N GLN A 189 21.21 -16.47 -2.38
CA GLN A 189 19.86 -15.91 -2.21
C GLN A 189 19.77 -15.10 -0.91
N LYS A 190 20.18 -15.66 0.23
CA LYS A 190 20.20 -14.95 1.53
C LYS A 190 21.06 -13.69 1.51
N GLU A 191 22.25 -13.76 0.92
CA GLU A 191 23.13 -12.59 0.78
C GLU A 191 22.51 -11.51 -0.13
N ALA A 192 21.78 -11.88 -1.18
CA ALA A 192 21.07 -10.95 -2.05
C ALA A 192 19.86 -10.30 -1.34
N GLU A 193 19.07 -11.09 -0.62
CA GLU A 193 17.96 -10.60 0.21
C GLU A 193 18.46 -9.62 1.29
N GLU A 194 19.55 -9.94 1.99
CA GLU A 194 20.12 -9.05 3.01
C GLU A 194 20.64 -7.73 2.40
N ARG A 195 21.28 -7.78 1.22
CA ARG A 195 21.72 -6.58 0.50
C ARG A 195 20.54 -5.70 0.07
N THR A 196 19.49 -6.28 -0.53
CA THR A 196 18.30 -5.52 -0.94
C THR A 196 17.57 -4.92 0.25
N LYS A 197 17.47 -5.64 1.38
CA LYS A 197 16.93 -5.13 2.63
C LYS A 197 17.75 -3.94 3.17
N LYS A 198 19.08 -4.07 3.27
CA LYS A 198 19.97 -2.98 3.72
C LYS A 198 19.91 -1.76 2.81
N GLU A 199 19.83 -1.96 1.49
CA GLU A 199 19.69 -0.85 0.54
C GLU A 199 18.33 -0.14 0.69
N LYS A 200 17.25 -0.89 0.91
CA LYS A 200 15.92 -0.32 1.19
C LYS A 200 15.91 0.47 2.51
N GLU A 201 16.45 -0.10 3.58
CA GLU A 201 16.59 0.57 4.88
C GLU A 201 17.42 1.85 4.78
N ARG A 202 18.51 1.84 4.00
CA ARG A 202 19.32 3.04 3.75
C ARG A 202 18.52 4.12 3.01
N LYS A 203 17.80 3.76 1.94
CA LYS A 203 16.94 4.69 1.19
C LYS A 203 15.82 5.28 2.06
N GLU A 204 15.16 4.45 2.88
CA GLU A 204 14.14 4.92 3.83
C GLU A 204 14.74 5.87 4.89
N CYS A 205 15.98 5.63 5.35
CA CYS A 205 16.68 6.51 6.28
C CYS A 205 17.03 7.86 5.62
N GLU A 206 17.67 7.84 4.45
CA GLU A 206 17.99 9.02 3.64
C GLU A 206 16.74 9.86 3.31
N GLU A 207 15.60 9.21 3.04
CA GLU A 207 14.34 9.91 2.78
C GLU A 207 13.75 10.55 4.04
N ARG A 208 13.79 9.86 5.19
CA ARG A 208 13.34 10.43 6.48
C ARG A 208 14.18 11.65 6.88
N GLU A 209 15.49 11.58 6.72
CA GLU A 209 16.40 12.70 6.99
C GLU A 209 16.09 13.91 6.11
N ARG A 210 15.87 13.71 4.79
CA ARG A 210 15.46 14.79 3.88
C ARG A 210 14.13 15.42 4.28
N ARG A 211 13.13 14.61 4.62
CA ARG A 211 11.81 15.08 5.09
C ARG A 211 11.94 15.87 6.41
N GLU A 212 12.81 15.43 7.32
CA GLU A 212 13.06 16.14 8.58
C GLU A 212 13.78 17.49 8.36
N ILE A 213 14.77 17.55 7.46
CA ILE A 213 15.44 18.80 7.07
C ILE A 213 14.46 19.78 6.43
N GLU A 214 13.60 19.30 5.52
CA GLU A 214 12.58 20.14 4.88
C GLU A 214 11.54 20.64 5.89
N ALA A 215 11.06 19.77 6.78
CA ALA A 215 10.15 20.15 7.87
C ALA A 215 10.78 21.17 8.83
N LYS A 216 12.07 21.02 9.18
CA LYS A 216 12.80 22.02 9.97
C LYS A 216 12.89 23.36 9.25
N ARG A 217 13.24 23.37 7.95
CA ARG A 217 13.30 24.59 7.13
C ARG A 217 11.96 25.33 7.11
N LEU A 218 10.86 24.60 6.87
CA LEU A 218 9.51 25.17 6.85
C LEU A 218 9.09 25.68 8.24
N ALA A 219 9.46 24.98 9.31
CA ALA A 219 9.20 25.43 10.68
C ALA A 219 10.01 26.68 11.07
N ASP A 220 11.26 26.79 10.62
CA ASP A 220 12.09 27.99 10.80
C ASP A 220 11.57 29.18 10.01
N GLU A 221 11.12 28.96 8.77
CA GLU A 221 10.49 30.00 7.95
C GLU A 221 9.17 30.49 8.58
N ALA A 222 8.33 29.57 9.07
CA ALA A 222 7.10 29.90 9.79
C ALA A 222 7.38 30.68 11.08
N ARG A 223 8.36 30.26 11.89
CA ARG A 223 8.79 31.00 13.10
C ARG A 223 9.25 32.42 12.78
N ARG A 224 10.15 32.58 11.80
CA ARG A 224 10.65 33.91 11.37
C ARG A 224 9.52 34.82 10.91
N LYS A 225 8.52 34.26 10.22
CA LYS A 225 7.34 35.00 9.78
C LYS A 225 6.47 35.42 10.97
N GLU A 226 6.21 34.53 11.92
CA GLU A 226 5.45 34.84 13.13
C GLU A 226 6.16 35.91 13.99
N ASP A 227 7.47 35.80 14.17
CA ASP A 227 8.28 36.78 14.89
C ASP A 227 8.25 38.15 14.19
N ALA A 228 8.31 38.19 12.86
CA ALA A 228 8.19 39.43 12.08
C ALA A 228 6.78 40.06 12.21
N GLU A 229 5.71 39.26 12.11
CA GLU A 229 4.33 39.71 12.32
C GLU A 229 4.12 40.23 13.76
N ARG A 230 4.78 39.62 14.75
CA ARG A 230 4.75 40.03 16.17
C ARG A 230 5.51 41.34 16.39
N GLN A 231 6.70 41.49 15.82
CA GLN A 231 7.50 42.72 15.90
C GLN A 231 6.78 43.90 15.25
N GLU A 232 6.21 43.71 14.06
CA GLU A 232 5.46 44.77 13.38
C GLU A 232 4.19 45.14 14.16
N ARG A 233 3.49 44.18 14.78
CA ARG A 233 2.37 44.47 15.68
C ARG A 233 2.82 45.32 16.88
N GLN A 234 3.91 44.96 17.54
CA GLN A 234 4.47 45.73 18.66
C GLN A 234 4.84 47.16 18.25
N ARG A 235 5.42 47.34 17.06
CA ARG A 235 5.75 48.64 16.48
C ARG A 235 4.49 49.48 16.20
N LEU A 236 3.43 48.88 15.64
CA LEU A 236 2.15 49.55 15.40
C LEU A 236 1.47 49.96 16.72
N GLU A 237 1.48 49.08 17.72
CA GLU A 237 0.95 49.37 19.04
C GLU A 237 1.72 50.51 19.74
N ALA A 238 3.05 50.53 19.62
CA ALA A 238 3.90 51.61 20.15
C ALA A 238 3.65 52.97 19.46
N LEU A 239 3.29 52.99 18.18
CA LEU A 239 2.90 54.24 17.50
C LEU A 239 1.59 54.85 18.05
N SER A 240 0.83 54.07 18.83
CA SER A 240 -0.45 54.42 19.45
C SER A 240 -0.49 54.15 20.97
N SER A 241 0.66 53.95 21.61
CA SER A 241 0.77 53.84 23.07
C SER A 241 0.71 55.22 23.72
N ASP A 242 1.39 56.17 23.10
CA ASP A 242 1.68 57.46 23.69
C ASP A 242 0.46 58.38 23.55
N LEU A 243 0.17 59.11 24.63
CA LEU A 243 -0.88 60.12 24.68
C LEU A 243 -0.23 61.52 24.64
N LYS A 244 -1.01 62.53 24.25
CA LYS A 244 -0.60 63.94 24.36
C LYS A 244 -0.52 64.35 25.83
N ASP A 245 0.37 65.29 26.16
CA ASP A 245 0.53 65.78 27.54
C ASP A 245 -0.75 66.42 28.09
N ASP A 246 -1.54 67.06 27.22
CA ASP A 246 -2.82 67.71 27.49
C ASP A 246 -4.05 66.78 27.34
N TRP A 247 -3.86 65.45 27.37
CA TRP A 247 -4.92 64.46 27.13
C TRP A 247 -6.18 64.66 27.98
N GLN A 248 -6.03 65.08 29.25
CA GLN A 248 -7.17 65.31 30.15
C GLN A 248 -8.02 66.48 29.65
N ALA A 249 -7.39 67.60 29.28
CA ALA A 249 -8.09 68.77 28.75
C ALA A 249 -8.77 68.48 27.39
N ILE A 250 -8.19 67.59 26.58
CA ILE A 250 -8.83 67.07 25.36
C ILE A 250 -10.11 66.27 25.69
N ILE A 251 -10.06 65.40 26.70
CA ILE A 251 -11.24 64.65 27.17
C ILE A 251 -12.29 65.60 27.75
N ASP A 252 -11.89 66.62 28.50
CA ASP A 252 -12.79 67.60 29.09
C ASP A 252 -13.51 68.41 28.00
N VAL A 253 -12.79 68.94 27.00
CA VAL A 253 -13.39 69.63 25.83
C VAL A 253 -14.42 68.75 25.12
N LEU A 254 -14.13 67.45 24.92
CA LEU A 254 -15.07 66.52 24.29
C LEU A 254 -16.30 66.26 25.15
N ASN A 255 -16.12 66.05 26.47
CA ASN A 255 -17.20 65.79 27.42
C ASN A 255 -18.11 67.00 27.64
N GLU A 256 -17.55 68.19 27.82
CA GLU A 256 -18.29 69.46 27.95
C GLU A 256 -19.15 69.73 26.70
N ASN A 257 -18.62 69.39 25.53
CA ASN A 257 -19.36 69.46 24.27
C ASN A 257 -20.30 68.26 24.03
N GLY A 258 -20.38 67.29 24.94
CA GLY A 258 -21.30 66.15 24.89
C GLY A 258 -20.89 65.04 23.92
N ILE A 259 -19.64 65.02 23.44
CA ILE A 259 -19.09 63.98 22.56
C ILE A 259 -18.68 62.78 23.41
N ARG A 260 -19.46 61.70 23.38
CA ARG A 260 -19.19 60.46 24.15
C ARG A 260 -18.44 59.38 23.36
N TYR A 261 -18.59 59.40 22.04
CA TYR A 261 -18.00 58.44 21.11
C TYR A 261 -17.67 59.14 19.79
N LEU A 262 -16.68 58.59 19.11
CA LEU A 262 -16.35 58.89 17.72
C LEU A 262 -16.74 57.67 16.85
N TYR A 263 -16.67 57.79 15.53
CA TYR A 263 -17.16 56.76 14.61
C TYR A 263 -16.23 56.53 13.43
N HIS A 264 -16.16 55.28 12.95
CA HIS A 264 -15.54 54.95 11.67
C HIS A 264 -16.50 54.06 10.88
N PHE A 265 -16.94 54.51 9.70
CA PHE A 265 -17.79 53.70 8.82
C PHE A 265 -16.93 52.79 7.94
N THR A 266 -17.32 51.53 7.82
CA THR A 266 -16.65 50.53 6.99
C THR A 266 -17.67 49.53 6.45
N ASP A 267 -17.27 48.63 5.56
CA ASP A 267 -18.12 47.52 5.13
C ASP A 267 -17.93 46.31 6.06
N ARG A 268 -19.01 45.53 6.33
CA ARG A 268 -18.91 44.31 7.15
C ARG A 268 -17.84 43.33 6.67
N SER A 269 -17.61 43.22 5.36
CA SER A 269 -16.57 42.35 4.80
C SER A 269 -15.14 42.73 5.19
N ASN A 270 -14.91 43.96 5.69
CA ASN A 270 -13.61 44.39 6.21
C ASN A 270 -13.37 43.96 7.67
N ILE A 271 -14.42 43.62 8.44
CA ILE A 271 -14.31 43.33 9.89
C ILE A 271 -13.32 42.18 10.20
N PRO A 272 -13.31 41.04 9.48
CA PRO A 272 -12.35 39.97 9.76
C PRO A 272 -10.89 40.42 9.60
N LEU A 273 -10.62 41.34 8.67
CA LEU A 273 -9.31 41.92 8.45
C LEU A 273 -8.90 42.83 9.62
N ILE A 274 -9.82 43.68 10.08
CA ILE A 274 -9.62 44.59 11.22
C ILE A 274 -9.32 43.78 12.50
N LYS A 275 -10.08 42.71 12.76
CA LYS A 275 -9.81 41.79 13.88
C LYS A 275 -8.45 41.09 13.72
N ARG A 276 -8.11 40.59 12.53
CA ARG A 276 -6.82 39.90 12.26
C ARG A 276 -5.60 40.78 12.54
N HIS A 277 -5.66 42.05 12.16
CA HIS A 277 -4.58 43.01 12.36
C HIS A 277 -4.68 43.78 13.70
N GLY A 278 -5.65 43.45 14.57
CA GLY A 278 -5.77 44.03 15.91
C GLY A 278 -6.19 45.50 15.95
N GLY A 279 -6.82 46.02 14.89
CA GLY A 279 -7.22 47.43 14.79
C GLY A 279 -7.49 47.91 13.36
N LEU A 280 -7.78 49.20 13.21
CA LEU A 280 -7.86 49.86 11.90
C LEU A 280 -6.46 50.26 11.43
N LEU A 281 -6.16 50.05 10.16
CA LEU A 281 -4.93 50.50 9.51
C LEU A 281 -5.21 51.59 8.47
N SER A 282 -4.25 52.49 8.26
CA SER A 282 -4.32 53.47 7.18
C SER A 282 -4.34 52.75 5.82
N TRP A 283 -5.00 53.35 4.82
CA TRP A 283 -5.05 52.70 3.51
C TRP A 283 -3.68 52.63 2.86
N SER A 284 -2.79 53.60 3.11
CA SER A 284 -1.41 53.59 2.58
C SER A 284 -0.55 52.53 3.24
N TYR A 285 -0.73 52.27 4.54
CA TYR A 285 -0.07 51.16 5.20
C TYR A 285 -0.51 49.83 4.61
N CYS A 286 -1.82 49.63 4.44
CA CYS A 286 -2.37 48.40 3.84
C CYS A 286 -1.79 48.15 2.44
N ASP A 287 -1.76 49.18 1.59
CA ASP A 287 -1.23 49.10 0.22
C ASP A 287 0.25 48.69 0.20
N LYS A 288 1.09 49.34 1.02
CA LYS A 288 2.54 49.07 1.13
C LYS A 288 2.87 47.66 1.63
N HIS A 289 2.00 47.05 2.44
CA HIS A 289 2.21 45.72 3.03
C HIS A 289 1.40 44.62 2.34
N GLY A 290 0.80 44.89 1.16
CA GLY A 290 0.03 43.91 0.40
C GLY A 290 -1.29 43.49 1.06
N ILE A 291 -1.78 44.25 2.04
CA ILE A 291 -3.00 43.99 2.79
C ILE A 291 -4.20 44.49 1.97
N ARG A 292 -4.82 43.58 1.20
CA ARG A 292 -5.98 43.90 0.37
C ARG A 292 -7.24 44.14 1.22
N ILE A 293 -7.68 45.40 1.32
CA ILE A 293 -8.98 45.78 1.88
C ILE A 293 -10.10 45.30 0.93
N PRO A 294 -11.06 44.44 1.36
CA PRO A 294 -12.12 43.92 0.51
C PRO A 294 -13.02 44.99 -0.11
N ARG A 295 -13.49 45.95 0.69
CA ARG A 295 -14.43 47.02 0.27
C ARG A 295 -14.03 48.38 0.88
N PRO A 296 -13.15 49.16 0.23
CA PRO A 296 -12.63 50.39 0.81
C PRO A 296 -13.66 51.54 0.80
N GLY A 297 -13.80 52.22 1.94
CA GLY A 297 -14.66 53.40 2.09
C GLY A 297 -14.22 54.65 1.30
N GLY A 298 -12.99 54.67 0.78
CA GLY A 298 -12.45 55.73 -0.09
C GLY A 298 -12.07 55.22 -1.49
N GLY A 299 -12.48 55.97 -2.52
CA GLY A 299 -12.13 55.69 -3.93
C GLY A 299 -10.79 56.31 -4.38
N GLN A 300 -10.44 56.12 -5.65
CA GLN A 300 -9.16 56.58 -6.23
C GLN A 300 -8.92 58.08 -6.05
N LEU A 301 -9.92 58.92 -6.34
CA LEU A 301 -9.83 60.37 -6.16
C LEU A 301 -9.56 60.76 -4.69
N SER A 302 -10.21 60.09 -3.74
CA SER A 302 -9.99 60.31 -2.30
C SER A 302 -8.54 60.04 -1.92
N ARG A 303 -7.97 58.92 -2.40
CA ARG A 303 -6.57 58.55 -2.17
C ARG A 303 -5.59 59.54 -2.80
N GLN A 304 -5.88 60.04 -4.00
CA GLN A 304 -5.07 61.09 -4.65
C GLN A 304 -5.11 62.40 -3.86
N LEU A 305 -6.27 62.79 -3.33
CA LEU A 305 -6.41 63.97 -2.47
C LEU A 305 -5.65 63.82 -1.14
N ASP A 306 -5.72 62.64 -0.51
CA ASP A 306 -4.93 62.30 0.67
C ASP A 306 -3.43 62.46 0.41
N VAL A 307 -2.92 61.85 -0.67
CA VAL A 307 -1.51 61.95 -1.07
C VAL A 307 -1.10 63.41 -1.33
N SER A 308 -1.95 64.20 -1.99
CA SER A 308 -1.68 65.62 -2.26
C SER A 308 -1.58 66.49 -1.00
N ARG A 309 -2.05 65.98 0.16
CA ARG A 309 -1.96 66.64 1.47
C ARG A 309 -1.09 65.89 2.48
N ASN A 310 -0.41 64.83 2.07
CA ASN A 310 0.36 63.94 2.95
C ASN A 310 -0.49 63.28 4.07
N LEU A 311 -1.77 63.01 3.82
CA LEU A 311 -2.74 62.42 4.77
C LEU A 311 -3.05 60.93 4.49
N GLN A 312 -2.35 60.31 3.55
CA GLN A 312 -2.56 58.91 3.12
C GLN A 312 -2.30 57.86 4.23
N ASP A 313 -1.47 58.22 5.21
CA ASP A 313 -1.07 57.35 6.31
C ASP A 313 -1.79 57.67 7.63
N TYR A 314 -3.09 58.01 7.54
CA TYR A 314 -3.95 58.23 8.70
C TYR A 314 -5.24 57.42 8.61
N VAL A 315 -5.66 56.86 9.75
CA VAL A 315 -7.00 56.32 9.97
C VAL A 315 -7.94 57.50 10.22
N ARG A 316 -8.96 57.65 9.36
CA ARG A 316 -9.98 58.72 9.46
C ARG A 316 -11.08 58.31 10.44
N ILE A 317 -11.40 59.16 11.39
CA ILE A 317 -12.44 58.96 12.42
C ILE A 317 -13.36 60.18 12.42
N SER A 318 -14.66 59.99 12.32
CA SER A 318 -15.67 61.05 12.27
C SER A 318 -16.30 61.30 13.65
N PHE A 319 -16.73 62.52 13.91
CA PHE A 319 -17.60 62.83 15.06
C PHE A 319 -19.04 62.34 14.86
N THR A 320 -19.46 62.18 13.59
CA THR A 320 -20.84 61.84 13.20
C THR A 320 -21.00 60.36 12.86
N ARG A 321 -22.07 59.73 13.36
CA ARG A 321 -22.46 58.34 13.03
C ARG A 321 -23.00 58.22 11.59
N GLU A 322 -23.61 59.29 11.09
CA GLU A 322 -24.25 59.37 9.78
C GLU A 322 -23.42 60.22 8.79
N HIS A 323 -22.12 59.92 8.74
CA HIS A 323 -21.17 60.65 7.92
C HIS A 323 -21.56 60.64 6.41
N PRO A 324 -21.58 61.79 5.70
CA PRO A 324 -22.07 61.88 4.31
C PRO A 324 -21.32 60.96 3.33
N MET A 325 -20.00 60.79 3.52
CA MET A 325 -19.19 59.91 2.67
C MET A 325 -19.60 58.43 2.75
N LYS A 326 -20.30 58.00 3.81
CA LYS A 326 -20.88 56.64 3.92
C LYS A 326 -21.96 56.41 2.87
N TYR A 327 -22.84 57.40 2.67
CA TYR A 327 -23.90 57.37 1.67
C TYR A 327 -23.32 57.40 0.26
N ILE A 328 -22.34 58.26 0.00
CA ILE A 328 -21.64 58.32 -1.29
C ILE A 328 -20.95 56.98 -1.58
N ALA A 329 -20.20 56.42 -0.62
CA ALA A 329 -19.54 55.12 -0.80
C ALA A 329 -20.51 53.95 -1.04
N LYS A 330 -21.72 54.02 -0.47
CA LYS A 330 -22.77 53.04 -0.72
C LYS A 330 -23.39 53.20 -2.12
N ASN A 331 -23.70 54.42 -2.52
CA ASN A 331 -24.24 54.73 -3.85
C ASN A 331 -23.26 54.38 -4.98
N ASP A 332 -21.95 54.60 -4.75
CA ASP A 332 -20.88 54.19 -5.67
C ASP A 332 -20.67 52.65 -5.72
N GLY A 333 -21.40 51.85 -4.92
CA GLY A 333 -21.21 50.41 -4.80
C GLY A 333 -19.89 49.96 -4.15
N ARG A 334 -19.10 50.91 -3.61
CA ARG A 334 -17.79 50.64 -2.99
C ARG A 334 -17.94 49.88 -1.67
N ILE A 335 -18.99 50.19 -0.91
CA ILE A 335 -19.45 49.43 0.26
C ILE A 335 -20.91 48.98 0.03
N ILE A 336 -21.27 47.79 0.48
CA ILE A 336 -22.59 47.17 0.30
C ILE A 336 -23.33 47.09 1.64
N ASP A 337 -22.66 46.57 2.67
CA ASP A 337 -23.21 46.44 4.02
C ASP A 337 -22.44 47.36 4.99
N PRO A 338 -22.79 48.66 5.03
CA PRO A 338 -22.09 49.64 5.85
C PRO A 338 -22.37 49.44 7.34
N VAL A 339 -21.31 49.24 8.11
CA VAL A 339 -21.33 49.20 9.57
C VAL A 339 -20.57 50.38 10.15
N ASN A 340 -21.02 50.86 11.31
CA ASN A 340 -20.32 51.90 12.07
C ASN A 340 -19.57 51.26 13.23
N LEU A 341 -18.25 51.38 13.23
CA LEU A 341 -17.42 51.15 14.40
C LEU A 341 -17.60 52.32 15.36
N VAL A 342 -17.82 52.01 16.64
CA VAL A 342 -17.92 52.97 17.73
C VAL A 342 -16.55 53.06 18.38
N ILE A 343 -15.98 54.26 18.37
CA ILE A 343 -14.62 54.53 18.82
C ILE A 343 -14.69 55.31 20.14
N ASP A 344 -13.87 54.89 21.10
CA ASP A 344 -13.68 55.56 22.39
C ASP A 344 -13.02 56.93 22.20
N ILE A 345 -13.51 57.97 22.89
CA ILE A 345 -12.98 59.34 22.77
C ILE A 345 -11.49 59.44 23.17
N ARG A 346 -10.95 58.51 23.97
CA ARG A 346 -9.52 58.43 24.29
C ARG A 346 -8.64 58.20 23.06
N ALA A 347 -9.20 57.76 21.93
CA ALA A 347 -8.49 57.75 20.65
C ALA A 347 -8.05 59.16 20.20
N ALA A 348 -8.81 60.20 20.56
CA ALA A 348 -8.45 61.60 20.27
C ALA A 348 -7.18 62.05 21.00
N CYS A 349 -6.86 61.41 22.13
CA CYS A 349 -5.72 61.75 22.99
C CYS A 349 -4.40 61.14 22.53
N ILE A 350 -4.39 60.26 21.52
CA ILE A 350 -3.16 59.64 21.02
C ILE A 350 -2.20 60.74 20.52
N ALA A 351 -0.92 60.64 20.87
CA ALA A 351 0.09 61.67 20.56
C ALA A 351 0.08 62.08 19.08
N SER A 352 -0.04 61.09 18.19
CA SER A 352 -0.08 61.23 16.73
C SER A 352 -1.42 61.72 16.15
N ALA A 353 -2.43 61.98 16.97
CA ALA A 353 -3.73 62.47 16.52
C ALA A 353 -3.65 63.90 15.95
N LEU A 354 -4.31 64.10 14.81
CA LEU A 354 -4.61 65.41 14.24
C LEU A 354 -6.12 65.65 14.24
N TYR A 355 -6.53 66.89 14.46
CA TYR A 355 -7.92 67.34 14.42
C TYR A 355 -8.13 68.17 13.15
N SER A 356 -9.26 67.96 12.47
CA SER A 356 -9.67 68.76 11.32
C SER A 356 -11.10 69.26 11.52
N ASN A 357 -11.30 70.57 11.39
CA ASN A 357 -12.62 71.19 11.59
C ASN A 357 -13.63 70.94 10.47
N LYS A 358 -13.16 70.43 9.33
CA LYS A 358 -13.94 70.00 8.16
C LYS A 358 -13.33 68.70 7.61
N ASN A 359 -13.84 68.22 6.48
CA ASN A 359 -13.17 67.19 5.69
C ASN A 359 -11.78 67.70 5.28
N ALA A 360 -10.71 67.04 5.75
CA ALA A 360 -9.32 67.47 5.55
C ALA A 360 -8.88 67.53 4.08
N THR A 361 -9.67 66.94 3.16
CA THR A 361 -9.39 66.93 1.72
C THR A 361 -10.19 67.92 0.88
N ILE A 362 -11.12 68.69 1.47
CA ILE A 362 -11.91 69.69 0.73
C ILE A 362 -11.01 70.78 0.12
N LYS A 363 -11.21 71.12 -1.16
CA LYS A 363 -10.35 72.11 -1.89
C LYS A 363 -10.98 73.49 -2.06
N ARG A 364 -12.31 73.61 -1.91
CA ARG A 364 -13.08 74.84 -2.17
C ARG A 364 -13.15 75.81 -0.98
N GLU A 365 -12.68 75.37 0.19
CA GLU A 365 -12.78 76.10 1.46
C GLU A 365 -11.47 75.93 2.23
N PRO A 366 -11.07 76.91 3.07
CA PRO A 366 -9.98 76.73 4.02
C PRO A 366 -10.36 75.68 5.09
N VAL A 367 -9.36 74.95 5.56
CA VAL A 367 -9.49 73.91 6.58
C VAL A 367 -8.42 74.14 7.64
N ASN A 368 -8.80 74.06 8.91
CA ASN A 368 -7.81 73.96 9.98
C ASN A 368 -7.46 72.49 10.21
N ILE A 369 -6.18 72.15 10.16
CA ILE A 369 -5.67 70.82 10.50
C ILE A 369 -4.45 71.01 11.41
N GLY A 370 -4.49 70.46 12.61
CA GLY A 370 -3.38 70.53 13.55
C GLY A 370 -3.47 69.51 14.68
N SER A 371 -2.49 69.52 15.56
CA SER A 371 -2.29 68.50 16.60
C SER A 371 -2.60 68.97 18.02
N THR A 372 -2.99 70.24 18.19
CA THR A 372 -3.13 70.91 19.49
C THR A 372 -4.57 70.91 20.00
N ILE A 373 -4.76 71.16 21.29
CA ILE A 373 -6.10 71.40 21.86
C ILE A 373 -6.83 72.60 21.23
N ASP A 374 -6.11 73.61 20.74
CA ASP A 374 -6.76 74.77 20.09
C ASP A 374 -7.26 74.42 18.68
N ASP A 375 -6.64 73.46 17.99
CA ASP A 375 -7.16 72.87 16.75
C ASP A 375 -8.44 72.06 17.00
N LEU A 376 -8.49 71.32 18.12
CA LEU A 376 -9.69 70.61 18.57
C LEU A 376 -10.84 71.59 18.88
N LYS A 377 -10.54 72.75 19.48
CA LYS A 377 -11.53 73.81 19.75
C LYS A 377 -12.05 74.50 18.47
N GLN A 378 -11.36 74.38 17.32
CA GLN A 378 -11.89 74.86 16.03
C GLN A 378 -13.02 73.98 15.46
N ILE A 379 -13.34 72.85 16.10
CA ILE A 379 -14.45 71.99 15.68
C ILE A 379 -15.78 72.63 16.08
N HIS A 380 -16.66 72.83 15.11
CA HIS A 380 -18.01 73.32 15.38
C HIS A 380 -18.84 72.19 16.01
N PHE A 381 -18.74 72.05 17.33
CA PHE A 381 -19.42 70.98 18.07
C PHE A 381 -20.95 71.00 17.91
N ARG A 382 -21.56 72.16 17.64
CA ARG A 382 -22.98 72.27 17.27
C ARG A 382 -23.30 71.47 15.99
N SER A 383 -22.43 71.57 15.00
CA SER A 383 -22.64 71.08 13.63
C SER A 383 -22.41 69.57 13.56
N VAL A 384 -21.35 69.05 14.19
CA VAL A 384 -21.11 67.60 14.28
C VAL A 384 -22.11 66.85 15.17
N LYS A 385 -22.94 67.55 15.94
CA LYS A 385 -24.04 66.96 16.74
C LYS A 385 -25.40 67.03 16.05
N ALA A 386 -25.51 67.64 14.87
CA ALA A 386 -26.75 67.63 14.10
C ALA A 386 -27.13 66.19 13.70
N THR A 387 -28.43 65.95 13.50
CA THR A 387 -28.92 64.59 13.14
C THR A 387 -28.50 64.23 11.71
N SER A 388 -28.56 65.21 10.82
CA SER A 388 -28.19 65.10 9.41
C SER A 388 -27.41 66.35 8.98
N HIS A 389 -26.51 66.19 8.02
CA HIS A 389 -25.83 67.33 7.41
C HIS A 389 -26.80 68.27 6.67
N PHE A 390 -27.99 67.77 6.29
CA PHE A 390 -29.02 68.57 5.64
C PHE A 390 -29.75 69.52 6.61
N ASP A 391 -29.66 69.27 7.92
CA ASP A 391 -30.29 70.10 8.97
C ASP A 391 -29.49 71.39 9.27
N LEU A 392 -28.35 71.57 8.59
CA LEU A 392 -27.45 72.71 8.76
C LEU A 392 -27.58 73.72 7.61
N ASP A 393 -27.34 74.98 7.94
CA ASP A 393 -27.15 76.08 6.98
C ASP A 393 -25.92 75.82 6.08
N ASP A 394 -25.92 76.38 4.86
CA ASP A 394 -24.95 76.04 3.81
C ASP A 394 -23.49 76.31 4.19
N ASP A 395 -23.23 77.30 5.04
CA ASP A 395 -21.91 77.65 5.58
C ASP A 395 -21.44 76.69 6.69
N GLU A 396 -22.37 76.06 7.41
CA GLU A 396 -22.09 75.07 8.47
C GLU A 396 -21.97 73.62 7.95
N ARG A 397 -22.55 73.32 6.78
CA ARG A 397 -22.58 71.96 6.20
C ARG A 397 -21.22 71.28 6.08
N SER A 398 -20.15 72.01 5.80
CA SER A 398 -18.80 71.42 5.65
C SER A 398 -18.16 71.03 6.98
N TYR A 399 -18.56 71.67 8.10
CA TYR A 399 -18.11 71.33 9.44
C TYR A 399 -18.73 70.02 9.99
N PHE A 400 -19.85 69.55 9.42
CA PHE A 400 -20.41 68.22 9.71
C PHE A 400 -19.44 67.07 9.40
N GLN A 401 -18.47 67.30 8.52
CA GLN A 401 -17.42 66.35 8.13
C GLN A 401 -16.09 66.57 8.88
N ALA A 402 -16.12 67.27 10.02
CA ALA A 402 -14.96 67.31 10.93
C ALA A 402 -14.53 65.89 11.32
N GLU A 403 -13.22 65.71 11.49
CA GLU A 403 -12.61 64.40 11.67
C GLU A 403 -11.35 64.45 12.55
N ILE A 404 -11.07 63.32 13.19
CA ILE A 404 -9.81 63.03 13.87
C ILE A 404 -9.03 62.02 13.02
N MET A 405 -7.74 62.27 12.86
CA MET A 405 -6.84 61.48 12.03
C MET A 405 -5.75 60.87 12.92
N ILE A 406 -5.72 59.54 13.04
CA ILE A 406 -4.72 58.82 13.83
C ILE A 406 -3.69 58.19 12.90
N LYS A 407 -2.39 58.40 13.18
CA LYS A 407 -1.33 58.01 12.24
C LYS A 407 -1.15 56.49 12.17
N THR A 408 -1.20 55.96 10.95
CA THR A 408 -0.97 54.57 10.55
C THR A 408 -1.92 53.50 11.13
N PHE A 409 -2.20 53.51 12.44
CA PHE A 409 -2.94 52.46 13.15
C PHE A 409 -3.86 53.05 14.23
N LEU A 410 -5.04 52.45 14.41
CA LEU A 410 -5.89 52.64 15.59
C LEU A 410 -6.09 51.27 16.26
N PRO A 411 -5.48 51.02 17.44
CA PRO A 411 -5.60 49.76 18.15
C PRO A 411 -7.04 49.37 18.51
N GLN A 412 -7.35 48.07 18.47
CA GLN A 412 -8.68 47.53 18.81
C GLN A 412 -9.20 47.91 20.20
N LYS A 413 -8.31 48.22 21.17
CA LYS A 413 -8.69 48.68 22.52
C LYS A 413 -9.55 49.95 22.53
N TYR A 414 -9.53 50.72 21.44
CA TYR A 414 -10.38 51.91 21.26
C TYR A 414 -11.68 51.62 20.48
N ILE A 415 -11.90 50.40 19.97
CA ILE A 415 -13.04 50.04 19.11
C ILE A 415 -14.10 49.27 19.91
N VAL A 416 -15.01 50.01 20.54
CA VAL A 416 -15.95 49.55 21.59
C VAL A 416 -16.89 48.43 21.14
N ASN A 417 -17.21 48.34 19.84
CA ASN A 417 -18.18 47.37 19.31
C ASN A 417 -17.57 46.33 18.35
N LEU A 418 -16.24 46.21 18.26
CA LEU A 418 -15.60 45.31 17.29
C LEU A 418 -16.05 43.84 17.44
N ASP A 419 -16.22 43.37 18.67
CA ASP A 419 -16.63 41.99 18.97
C ASP A 419 -18.11 41.70 18.69
N LYS A 420 -18.92 42.73 18.41
CA LYS A 420 -20.36 42.59 18.10
C LYS A 420 -20.64 42.29 16.62
N PHE A 421 -19.60 42.08 15.81
CA PHE A 421 -19.65 41.87 14.36
C PHE A 421 -19.09 40.52 13.93
#